data_AF-A0A3Q3XDT6-F1
#
_entry.id   AF-A0A3Q3XDT6-F1
#
_cell.length_a   1.000
_cell.length_b   1.000
_cell.length_c   1.000
_cell.angle_alpha   90.00
_cell.angle_beta   90.00
_cell.angle_gamma   90.00
#
_symmetry.space_group_name_H-M   'P 1'
#
loop_
_entity.id
_entity.type
_entity.pdbx_description
1 polymer ?
#
loop_
_entity_poly.entity_id
_entity_poly.type
_entity_poly.pdbx_seq_one_letter_code
_entity_poly.pdbx_strand_id
1 'polypeptide(L)'
;MLYITSGSLLPVFCVVEHKESPLERERREEHAEFVLIKRDLLFNQLIEMALLTLGYSHSSAAQAKGSIQVGKWNPVPLSCVTDAPDATVADMLQDVHHVITLKIQLHSCPKLEDLPPEQWSHSTVRNALKELLKDMNQSTLAKECPLSQVRPPPHTHTHTHTHTINFRKT
;
A
#
# COMPACT_ATOMS: atom_id res chain seq x y z
N MET A 1 -31.62 10.82 -8.14
CA MET A 1 -30.51 10.95 -9.12
C MET A 1 -29.60 12.05 -8.59
N LEU A 2 -28.60 11.68 -7.78
CA LEU A 2 -27.69 12.66 -7.17
C LEU A 2 -26.67 13.09 -8.23
N TYR A 3 -26.95 14.19 -8.91
CA TYR A 3 -25.94 14.91 -9.67
C TYR A 3 -24.98 15.54 -8.65
N ILE A 4 -23.79 14.98 -8.49
CA ILE A 4 -22.69 15.68 -7.81
C ILE A 4 -22.27 16.80 -8.75
N THR A 5 -23.02 17.90 -8.72
CA THR A 5 -22.73 19.10 -9.48
C THR A 5 -21.46 19.72 -8.92
N SER A 6 -20.40 19.78 -9.74
CA SER A 6 -19.27 20.70 -9.60
C SER A 6 -18.50 20.70 -8.27
N GLY A 7 -18.47 19.60 -7.52
CA GLY A 7 -17.53 19.43 -6.40
C GLY A 7 -16.13 19.09 -6.93
N SER A 8 -15.04 19.65 -6.39
CA SER A 8 -13.65 19.42 -6.82
C SER A 8 -13.19 17.95 -6.80
N LEU A 9 -14.07 17.04 -6.40
CA LEU A 9 -13.85 15.63 -6.19
C LEU A 9 -14.72 14.80 -7.15
N LEU A 10 -14.14 13.73 -7.66
CA LEU A 10 -14.75 12.72 -8.51
C LEU A 10 -14.85 11.40 -7.72
N PRO A 11 -16.03 10.78 -7.61
CA PRO A 11 -16.14 9.46 -7.00
C PRO A 11 -15.55 8.40 -7.93
N VAL A 12 -14.66 7.58 -7.41
CA VAL A 12 -14.02 6.46 -8.13
C VAL A 12 -14.29 5.20 -7.34
N PHE A 13 -14.86 4.18 -8.00
CA PHE A 13 -15.06 2.88 -7.38
C PHE A 13 -13.76 2.08 -7.41
N CYS A 14 -13.23 1.74 -6.23
CA CYS A 14 -11.97 1.02 -6.09
C CYS A 14 -12.22 -0.39 -5.57
N VAL A 15 -11.51 -1.36 -6.13
CA VAL A 15 -11.43 -2.73 -5.63
C VAL A 15 -9.97 -3.07 -5.40
N VAL A 16 -9.61 -3.32 -4.15
CA VAL A 16 -8.24 -3.67 -3.74
C VAL A 16 -8.16 -5.16 -3.46
N GLU A 17 -7.27 -5.85 -4.18
CA GLU A 17 -6.98 -7.27 -4.02
C GLU A 17 -5.56 -7.48 -3.49
N HIS A 18 -5.43 -8.28 -2.42
CA HIS A 18 -4.14 -8.74 -1.92
C HIS A 18 -3.71 -10.01 -2.66
N LYS A 19 -2.55 -9.97 -3.32
CA LYS A 19 -1.92 -11.19 -3.86
C LYS A 19 -0.86 -11.68 -2.88
N GLU A 20 -1.30 -12.49 -1.91
CA GLU A 20 -0.42 -13.28 -1.06
C GLU A 20 -0.07 -14.63 -1.72
N SER A 21 1.11 -15.15 -1.38
CA SER A 21 1.64 -16.40 -1.92
C SER A 21 0.67 -17.57 -1.73
N PRO A 22 0.59 -18.53 -2.67
CA PRO A 22 -0.45 -19.58 -2.71
C PRO A 22 -0.50 -20.55 -1.53
N LEU A 23 0.39 -20.41 -0.54
CA LEU A 23 0.42 -21.21 0.69
C LEU A 23 -0.64 -20.78 1.71
N GLU A 24 -1.13 -19.53 1.68
CA GLU A 24 -2.16 -19.03 2.59
C GLU A 24 -3.46 -18.75 1.81
N ARG A 25 -4.18 -19.82 1.46
CA ARG A 25 -5.28 -19.81 0.48
C ARG A 25 -6.61 -19.24 0.98
N GLU A 26 -6.68 -18.69 2.20
CA GLU A 26 -7.96 -18.46 2.89
C GLU A 26 -8.38 -17.00 3.10
N ARG A 27 -7.54 -16.00 2.81
CA ARG A 27 -7.92 -14.59 2.98
C ARG A 27 -7.63 -13.73 1.75
N ARG A 28 -8.35 -13.98 0.66
CA ARG A 28 -8.56 -12.93 -0.36
C ARG A 28 -9.44 -11.84 0.26
N GLU A 29 -8.83 -10.92 0.98
CA GLU A 29 -9.52 -9.74 1.47
C GLU A 29 -9.68 -8.77 0.29
N GLU A 30 -10.88 -8.77 -0.29
CA GLU A 30 -11.28 -7.84 -1.33
C GLU A 30 -11.91 -6.61 -0.65
N HIS A 31 -11.21 -5.48 -0.68
CA HIS A 31 -11.74 -4.23 -0.17
C HIS A 31 -12.31 -3.41 -1.33
N ALA A 32 -13.64 -3.28 -1.37
CA ALA A 32 -14.34 -2.55 -2.43
C ALA A 32 -15.09 -1.34 -1.87
N GLU A 33 -14.66 -0.13 -2.21
CA GLU A 33 -15.22 1.11 -1.70
C GLU A 33 -15.13 2.25 -2.72
N PHE A 34 -16.06 3.21 -2.63
CA PHE A 34 -15.98 4.47 -3.37
C PHE A 34 -15.07 5.45 -2.65
N VAL A 35 -14.06 5.95 -3.35
CA VAL A 35 -13.18 7.02 -2.87
C VAL A 35 -13.46 8.32 -3.62
N LEU A 36 -13.32 9.45 -2.93
CA LEU A 36 -13.45 10.78 -3.52
C LEU A 36 -12.07 11.32 -3.88
N ILE A 37 -11.79 11.49 -5.18
CA ILE A 37 -10.47 11.89 -5.68
C ILE A 37 -10.55 13.25 -6.34
N LYS A 38 -9.55 14.10 -6.12
CA LYS A 38 -9.47 15.42 -6.75
C LYS A 38 -9.48 15.34 -8.27
N ARG A 39 -10.25 16.22 -8.91
CA ARG A 39 -10.38 16.30 -10.36
C ARG A 39 -9.10 16.74 -11.05
N ASP A 40 -8.37 17.66 -10.42
CA ASP A 40 -7.07 18.19 -10.85
C ASP A 40 -5.88 17.28 -10.50
N LEU A 41 -6.14 16.14 -9.83
CA LEU A 41 -5.09 15.14 -9.59
C LEU A 41 -4.60 14.57 -10.92
N LEU A 42 -3.30 14.36 -11.04
CA LEU A 42 -2.74 13.65 -12.18
C LEU A 42 -3.21 12.19 -12.20
N PHE A 43 -3.56 11.70 -13.38
CA PHE A 43 -4.04 10.34 -13.57
C PHE A 43 -3.01 9.29 -13.16
N ASN A 44 -1.71 9.58 -13.31
CA ASN A 44 -0.62 8.71 -12.87
C ASN A 44 -0.52 8.54 -11.34
N GLN A 45 -1.07 9.47 -10.56
CA GLN A 45 -1.11 9.43 -9.09
C GLN A 45 -2.41 8.81 -8.55
N LEU A 46 -3.34 8.43 -9.44
CA LEU A 46 -4.67 7.92 -9.08
C LEU A 46 -4.60 6.74 -8.10
N ILE A 47 -3.74 5.76 -8.38
CA ILE A 47 -3.59 4.55 -7.56
C ILE A 47 -3.08 4.88 -6.16
N GLU A 48 -2.04 5.72 -6.09
CA GLU A 48 -1.45 6.12 -4.82
C GLU A 48 -2.47 6.86 -3.97
N MET A 49 -3.13 7.87 -4.53
CA MET A 49 -4.14 8.65 -3.81
C MET A 49 -5.36 7.83 -3.41
N ALA A 50 -5.81 6.89 -4.26
CA ALA A 50 -6.89 5.98 -3.90
C ALA A 50 -6.51 5.13 -2.67
N LEU A 51 -5.34 4.50 -2.68
CA LEU A 51 -4.86 3.68 -1.56
C LEU A 51 -4.66 4.49 -0.28
N LEU A 52 -4.08 5.69 -0.36
CA LEU A 52 -3.92 6.55 0.81
C LEU A 52 -5.29 6.96 1.40
N THR A 53 -6.29 7.22 0.56
CA THR A 53 -7.66 7.55 0.99
C THR A 53 -8.34 6.36 1.67
N LEU A 54 -8.07 5.14 1.20
CA LEU A 54 -8.52 3.89 1.82
C LEU A 54 -7.74 3.55 3.11
N GLY A 55 -6.73 4.34 3.49
CA GLY A 55 -5.95 4.14 4.71
C GLY A 55 -4.72 3.22 4.55
N TYR A 56 -4.34 2.86 3.33
CA TYR A 56 -3.11 2.11 3.08
C TYR A 56 -1.86 3.00 3.22
N SER A 57 -0.73 2.35 3.49
CA SER A 57 0.56 3.06 3.62
C SER A 57 1.16 3.46 2.28
N HIS A 58 2.00 4.50 2.27
CA HIS A 58 2.81 4.89 1.10
C HIS A 58 3.64 3.72 0.54
N SER A 59 4.19 2.86 1.41
CA SER A 59 4.91 1.65 0.99
C SER A 59 4.03 0.66 0.23
N SER A 60 2.77 0.49 0.65
CA SER A 60 1.80 -0.38 -0.04
C SER A 60 1.42 0.21 -1.39
N ALA A 61 1.20 1.53 -1.45
CA ALA A 61 0.89 2.25 -2.67
C ALA A 61 2.01 2.16 -3.72
N ALA A 62 3.26 2.31 -3.31
CA ALA A 62 4.42 2.22 -4.22
C ALA A 62 4.58 0.84 -4.88
N GLN A 63 4.05 -0.21 -4.26
CA GLN A 63 4.12 -1.59 -4.77
C GLN A 63 2.81 -2.06 -5.40
N ALA A 64 1.80 -1.19 -5.47
CA ALA A 64 0.51 -1.51 -6.04
C ALA A 64 0.59 -1.48 -7.57
N LYS A 65 -0.15 -2.39 -8.22
CA LYS A 65 -0.43 -2.31 -9.65
C LYS A 65 -1.88 -1.92 -9.87
N GLY A 66 -2.08 -0.92 -10.70
CA GLY A 66 -3.41 -0.43 -11.09
C GLY A 66 -3.84 -0.96 -12.45
N SER A 67 -5.11 -1.34 -12.55
CA SER A 67 -5.80 -1.54 -13.82
C SER A 67 -7.18 -0.90 -13.75
N ILE A 68 -7.67 -0.43 -14.90
CA ILE A 68 -9.00 0.13 -15.03
C ILE A 68 -9.90 -0.82 -15.82
N GLN A 69 -11.10 -1.04 -15.32
CA GLN A 69 -12.10 -1.86 -15.97
C GLN A 69 -13.31 -1.00 -16.31
N VAL A 70 -13.74 -0.98 -17.57
CA VAL A 70 -14.94 -0.27 -18.01
C VAL A 70 -16.11 -1.26 -18.09
N GLY A 71 -17.07 -1.16 -17.18
CA GLY A 71 -18.23 -2.05 -17.10
C GLY A 71 -17.81 -3.52 -16.98
N LYS A 72 -18.16 -4.32 -17.98
CA LYS A 72 -17.83 -5.76 -18.05
C LYS A 72 -16.63 -6.09 -18.93
N TRP A 73 -15.86 -5.09 -19.35
CA TRP A 73 -14.68 -5.30 -20.20
C TRP A 73 -13.52 -5.88 -19.41
N ASN A 74 -12.50 -6.38 -20.12
CA ASN A 74 -11.28 -6.83 -19.47
C ASN A 74 -10.55 -5.64 -18.82
N PRO A 75 -10.04 -5.78 -17.59
CA PRO A 75 -9.21 -4.74 -16.98
C PRO A 75 -7.96 -4.48 -17.82
N VAL A 76 -7.65 -3.21 -18.05
CA VAL A 76 -6.45 -2.78 -18.78
C VAL A 76 -5.54 -1.95 -17.88
N PRO A 77 -4.20 -1.99 -18.05
CA PRO A 77 -3.30 -1.12 -17.31
C PRO A 77 -3.61 0.37 -17.51
N LEU A 78 -3.37 1.19 -16.49
CA LEU A 78 -3.57 2.66 -16.60
C LEU A 78 -2.72 3.26 -17.73
N SER A 79 -1.55 2.70 -18.02
CA SER A 79 -0.69 3.13 -19.13
C SER A 79 -1.33 2.95 -20.51
N CYS A 80 -2.35 2.11 -20.65
CA CYS A 80 -3.07 1.94 -21.91
C CYS A 80 -4.20 2.98 -22.10
N VAL A 81 -4.52 3.75 -21.06
CA VAL A 81 -5.59 4.76 -21.10
C VAL A 81 -5.06 6.06 -21.70
N THR A 82 -3.85 6.45 -21.33
CA THR A 82 -3.22 7.69 -21.78
C THR A 82 -1.70 7.59 -21.69
N ASP A 83 -1.03 8.16 -22.69
CA ASP A 83 0.43 8.36 -22.71
C ASP A 83 0.84 9.76 -22.18
N ALA A 84 -0.14 10.63 -21.90
CA ALA A 84 0.10 11.99 -21.43
C ALA A 84 0.38 12.02 -19.92
N PRO A 85 1.58 12.41 -19.46
CA PRO A 85 1.94 12.40 -18.04
C PRO A 85 1.24 13.49 -17.23
N ASP A 86 0.74 14.52 -17.90
CA ASP A 86 0.00 15.67 -17.37
C ASP A 86 -1.53 15.49 -17.42
N ALA A 87 -2.02 14.37 -17.97
CA ALA A 87 -3.45 14.07 -17.99
C ALA A 87 -4.01 13.99 -16.57
N THR A 88 -5.13 14.68 -16.34
CA THR A 88 -5.79 14.68 -15.04
C THR A 88 -6.86 13.59 -14.91
N VAL A 89 -7.26 13.31 -13.67
CA VAL A 89 -8.38 12.40 -13.37
C VAL A 89 -9.67 12.89 -14.01
N ALA A 90 -9.91 14.19 -14.06
CA ALA A 90 -11.06 14.75 -14.76
C ALA A 90 -11.00 14.46 -16.26
N ASP A 91 -9.87 14.72 -16.91
CA ASP A 91 -9.74 14.54 -18.37
C ASP A 91 -10.03 13.09 -18.77
N MET A 92 -9.58 12.12 -17.97
CA MET A 92 -9.68 10.70 -18.31
C MET A 92 -10.97 10.04 -17.80
N LEU A 93 -11.46 10.41 -16.61
CA LEU A 93 -12.50 9.64 -15.91
C LEU A 93 -13.82 10.39 -15.76
N GLN A 94 -13.88 11.71 -15.99
CA GLN A 94 -15.07 12.51 -15.66
C GLN A 94 -16.35 11.96 -16.30
N ASP A 95 -16.32 11.59 -17.58
CA ASP A 95 -17.51 11.13 -18.30
C ASP A 95 -17.81 9.64 -18.05
N VAL A 96 -16.81 8.86 -17.64
CA VAL A 96 -16.90 7.39 -17.50
C VAL A 96 -16.88 6.91 -16.04
N HIS A 97 -16.77 7.81 -15.05
CA HIS A 97 -16.64 7.48 -13.62
C HIS A 97 -17.71 6.52 -13.09
N HIS A 98 -18.91 6.56 -13.67
CA HIS A 98 -20.06 5.76 -13.27
C HIS A 98 -20.03 4.31 -13.77
N VAL A 99 -19.20 4.02 -14.78
CA VAL A 99 -19.04 2.67 -15.36
C VAL A 99 -17.66 2.09 -15.13
N ILE A 100 -16.70 2.86 -14.61
CA ILE A 100 -15.36 2.37 -14.34
C ILE A 100 -15.22 1.75 -12.95
N THR A 101 -14.39 0.73 -12.88
CA THR A 101 -13.87 0.13 -11.66
C THR A 101 -12.35 0.21 -11.69
N LEU A 102 -11.77 0.84 -10.67
CA LEU A 102 -10.33 0.86 -10.46
C LEU A 102 -9.92 -0.39 -9.68
N LYS A 103 -9.24 -1.31 -10.35
CA LYS A 103 -8.71 -2.53 -9.75
C LYS A 103 -7.27 -2.33 -9.33
N ILE A 104 -7.02 -2.49 -8.04
CA ILE A 104 -5.73 -2.26 -7.42
C ILE A 104 -5.24 -3.59 -6.87
N GLN A 105 -4.13 -4.08 -7.40
CA GLN A 105 -3.48 -5.27 -6.91
C GLN A 105 -2.33 -4.86 -6.00
N LEU A 106 -2.47 -5.21 -4.71
CA LEU A 106 -1.38 -5.08 -3.76
C LEU A 106 -0.47 -6.29 -3.89
N HIS A 107 0.76 -6.02 -4.30
CA HIS A 107 1.82 -6.99 -4.16
C HIS A 107 2.27 -6.99 -2.70
N SER A 108 2.30 -8.19 -2.11
CA SER A 108 2.99 -8.41 -0.85
C SER A 108 4.40 -7.82 -0.97
N CYS A 109 4.86 -7.06 0.04
CA CYS A 109 6.28 -6.72 0.10
C CYS A 109 7.06 -8.04 -0.05
N PRO A 110 8.07 -8.12 -0.92
CA PRO A 110 8.87 -9.33 -1.04
C PRO A 110 9.39 -9.72 0.34
N LYS A 111 9.33 -11.02 0.66
CA LYS A 111 9.91 -11.56 1.89
C LYS A 111 11.36 -11.11 1.92
N LEU A 112 11.86 -10.74 3.10
CA LEU A 112 13.22 -10.24 3.28
C LEU A 112 14.27 -11.22 2.70
N GLU A 113 13.93 -12.50 2.69
CA GLU A 113 14.70 -13.62 2.14
C GLU A 113 14.93 -13.55 0.61
N ASP A 114 14.00 -12.94 -0.14
CA ASP A 114 14.07 -12.80 -1.60
C ASP A 114 14.76 -11.50 -2.06
N LEU A 115 15.06 -10.60 -1.12
CA LEU A 115 15.72 -9.34 -1.44
C LEU A 115 17.21 -9.39 -1.12
N PRO A 116 18.08 -8.93 -2.03
CA PRO A 116 19.48 -8.71 -1.70
C PRO A 116 19.60 -7.75 -0.51
N PRO A 117 20.59 -7.94 0.39
CA PRO A 117 20.74 -7.17 1.62
C PRO A 117 20.79 -5.65 1.38
N GLU A 118 21.27 -5.22 0.22
CA GLU A 118 21.36 -3.81 -0.16
C GLU A 118 19.98 -3.15 -0.41
N GLN A 119 18.94 -3.95 -0.70
CA GLN A 119 17.57 -3.48 -0.95
C GLN A 119 16.69 -3.50 0.31
N TRP A 120 17.24 -3.87 1.46
CA TRP A 120 16.49 -3.92 2.71
C TRP A 120 16.17 -2.51 3.21
N SER A 121 14.89 -2.13 3.08
CA SER A 121 14.38 -0.89 3.66
C SER A 121 13.88 -1.11 5.10
N HIS A 122 13.82 -0.04 5.91
CA HIS A 122 13.23 -0.10 7.26
C HIS A 122 11.82 -0.69 7.27
N SER A 123 11.03 -0.42 6.23
CA SER A 123 9.71 -1.00 6.00
C SER A 123 9.76 -2.51 5.78
N THR A 124 10.64 -2.99 4.91
CA THR A 124 10.78 -4.41 4.57
C THR A 124 11.25 -5.23 5.79
N VAL A 125 12.26 -4.73 6.50
CA VAL A 125 12.79 -5.37 7.72
C VAL A 125 11.72 -5.41 8.81
N ARG A 126 10.98 -4.31 9.02
CA ARG A 126 9.88 -4.26 9.98
C ARG A 126 8.77 -5.27 9.64
N ASN A 127 8.43 -5.42 8.37
CA ASN A 127 7.38 -6.34 7.94
C ASN A 127 7.81 -7.81 8.13
N ALA A 128 9.05 -8.14 7.75
CA ALA A 128 9.60 -9.48 7.98
C ALA A 128 9.75 -9.81 9.48
N LEU A 129 10.16 -8.82 10.28
CA LEU A 129 10.20 -8.96 11.74
C LEU A 129 8.80 -9.21 12.33
N LYS A 130 7.77 -8.51 11.84
CA LYS A 130 6.38 -8.73 12.28
C LYS A 130 5.91 -10.15 11.96
N GLU A 131 6.23 -10.68 10.77
CA GLU A 131 5.90 -12.07 10.42
C GLU A 131 6.66 -13.07 11.31
N LEU A 132 7.97 -12.89 11.50
CA LEU A 132 8.77 -13.77 12.36
C LEU A 132 8.31 -13.75 13.82
N LEU A 133 7.81 -12.62 14.32
CA LEU A 133 7.27 -12.49 15.67
C LEU A 133 5.90 -13.16 15.86
N LYS A 134 5.19 -13.53 14.79
CA LYS A 134 3.95 -14.33 14.91
C LYS A 134 4.27 -15.77 15.32
N ASP A 135 5.40 -16.31 14.84
CA ASP A 135 5.80 -17.70 15.06
C ASP A 135 6.88 -17.88 16.14
N MET A 136 7.63 -16.82 16.48
CA MET A 136 8.72 -16.88 17.46
C MET A 136 8.64 -15.78 18.52
N ASN A 137 9.02 -16.12 19.76
CA ASN A 137 9.13 -15.16 20.85
C ASN A 137 10.29 -14.16 20.61
N GLN A 138 10.10 -12.86 20.91
CA GLN A 138 11.11 -11.79 20.76
C GLN A 138 12.49 -12.18 21.31
N SER A 139 12.51 -12.92 22.42
CA SER A 139 13.74 -13.33 23.12
C SER A 139 14.59 -14.35 22.34
N THR A 140 13.98 -15.16 21.47
CA THR A 140 14.68 -16.11 20.59
C THR A 140 15.18 -15.39 19.34
N LEU A 141 14.38 -14.50 18.77
CA LEU A 141 14.71 -13.80 17.53
C LEU A 141 15.92 -12.86 17.70
N ALA A 142 16.02 -12.22 18.87
CA ALA A 142 17.11 -11.32 19.18
C ALA A 142 18.47 -12.01 19.41
N LYS A 143 18.50 -13.36 19.54
CA LYS A 143 19.75 -14.14 19.65
C LYS A 143 20.34 -14.50 18.29
N GLU A 144 19.50 -14.61 17.26
CA GLU A 144 19.89 -15.04 15.90
C GLU A 144 20.04 -13.87 14.91
N CYS A 145 19.48 -12.69 15.21
CA CYS A 145 19.65 -11.50 14.38
C CYS A 145 20.95 -10.73 14.73
N PRO A 146 21.70 -10.19 13.74
CA PRO A 146 22.79 -9.23 13.99
C PRO A 146 22.32 -7.88 14.58
N LEU A 147 21.01 -7.71 14.78
CA LEU A 147 20.38 -6.59 15.47
C LEU A 147 20.67 -6.70 16.97
N SER A 148 21.83 -6.18 17.39
CA SER A 148 22.21 -6.12 18.80
C SER A 148 21.12 -5.41 19.60
N GLN A 149 20.53 -6.14 20.56
CA GLN A 149 19.70 -5.57 21.63
C GLN A 149 20.47 -4.44 22.31
N VAL A 150 20.05 -3.19 22.11
CA VAL A 150 20.55 -2.09 22.92
C VAL A 150 19.86 -2.19 24.28
N ARG A 151 20.62 -2.69 25.25
CA ARG A 151 20.27 -2.76 26.68
C ARG A 151 19.90 -1.33 27.17
N PRO A 152 18.75 -1.12 27.84
CA PRO A 152 18.51 0.15 28.52
C PRO A 152 19.57 0.34 29.64
N PRO A 153 20.04 1.57 29.89
CA PRO A 153 20.95 1.82 31.01
C PRO A 153 20.23 1.59 32.35
N PRO A 154 20.96 1.21 33.42
CA PRO A 154 20.33 0.83 34.66
C PRO A 154 19.87 2.06 35.47
N HIS A 155 18.60 2.02 35.89
CA HIS A 155 17.90 2.80 36.93
C HIS A 155 17.67 4.30 36.64
N THR A 156 16.42 4.78 36.53
CA THR A 156 15.51 5.01 37.66
C THR A 156 14.05 5.20 37.16
N HIS A 157 13.09 4.86 38.03
CA HIS A 157 11.64 4.85 37.81
C HIS A 157 11.08 6.04 37.01
N THR A 158 10.29 5.76 35.96
CA THR A 158 8.88 6.20 35.77
C THR A 158 8.37 5.81 34.38
N HIS A 159 7.08 5.49 34.30
CA HIS A 159 6.32 5.04 33.14
C HIS A 159 6.45 5.94 31.90
N THR A 160 6.85 5.38 30.75
CA THR A 160 6.12 5.37 29.45
C THR A 160 7.03 4.78 28.36
N HIS A 161 6.63 3.63 27.79
CA HIS A 161 7.35 2.97 26.70
C HIS A 161 7.07 3.67 25.37
N THR A 162 8.01 4.49 24.89
CA THR A 162 8.09 4.91 23.49
C THR A 162 9.43 4.39 22.93
N HIS A 163 9.37 3.32 22.13
CA HIS A 163 10.56 2.78 21.46
C HIS A 163 10.84 3.53 20.15
N THR A 164 11.85 4.39 20.16
CA THR A 164 12.43 4.99 18.96
C THR A 164 13.57 4.10 18.46
N ILE A 165 13.43 3.54 17.25
CA ILE A 165 14.46 2.73 16.57
C ILE A 165 15.28 3.67 15.68
N ASN A 166 16.56 3.86 16.01
CA ASN A 166 17.50 4.59 15.17
C ASN A 166 18.42 3.62 14.43
N PHE A 167 18.47 3.73 13.10
CA PHE A 167 19.33 2.92 12.24
C PHE A 167 20.70 3.57 12.08
N ARG A 168 21.76 2.87 12.50
CA ARG A 168 23.14 3.21 12.09
C ARG A 168 23.39 2.60 10.71
N LYS A 169 23.64 3.45 9.72
CA LYS A 169 24.28 3.07 8.46
C LYS A 169 25.78 2.88 8.72
N THR A 170 26.30 1.70 8.42
CA THR A 170 27.71 1.53 8.02
C THR A 170 27.77 1.63 6.51
#